data_AF-A0A2D9Y0N2-F1
#
_entry.id   AF-A0A2D9Y0N2-F1
#
_cell.length_a   1.000
_cell.length_b   1.000
_cell.length_c   1.000
_cell.angle_alpha   90.00
_cell.angle_beta   90.00
_cell.angle_gamma   90.00
#
_symmetry.space_group_name_H-M   'P 1'
#
loop_
_entity.id
_entity.type
_entity.pdbx_description
1 polymer ?
#
loop_
_entity_poly.entity_id
_entity_poly.type
_entity_poly.pdbx_seq_one_letter_code
_entity_poly.pdbx_strand_id
1 'polypeptide(L)'
;MKATVYSRNLEIGTTSLEVSDKSMGVLSGTFTPNNNYNLIQEKIWLINEQADKINFEIINELRLNVQLENGHFIFPIGGISIIDVKLFPNELMQIDIIGIPSDIIEDYFINQIPEPILHEPWVFISITQKIAFEDELKKEIGLSRKEELGFTNQKEESHSLKNISVSALANNIMNDEVLFSINHPEIDCDFALVNLTWKGKIELNPKWPRTEYYKNFDDFKYNKMFPDKIEWES
;
A
#
# COMPACT_ATOMS: atom_id res chain seq x y z
N MET A 1 -10.94 0.38 -14.84
CA MET A 1 -10.75 -0.87 -14.07
C MET A 1 -11.57 -0.82 -12.80
N LYS A 2 -12.22 -1.90 -12.40
CA LYS A 2 -12.94 -1.92 -11.10
C LYS A 2 -11.95 -2.02 -9.94
N ALA A 3 -12.30 -1.39 -8.84
CA ALA A 3 -11.51 -1.44 -7.61
C ALA A 3 -12.40 -1.43 -6.37
N THR A 4 -11.91 -2.09 -5.33
CA THR A 4 -12.48 -2.09 -3.99
C THR A 4 -11.70 -1.12 -3.11
N VAL A 5 -12.42 -0.31 -2.33
CA VAL A 5 -11.84 0.71 -1.46
C VAL A 5 -12.03 0.29 -0.01
N TYR A 6 -10.95 0.38 0.76
CA TYR A 6 -10.91 0.02 2.17
C TYR A 6 -10.48 1.20 3.03
N SER A 7 -11.01 1.28 4.24
CA SER A 7 -10.44 2.05 5.33
C SER A 7 -9.88 1.06 6.34
N ARG A 8 -8.55 1.04 6.52
CA ARG A 8 -7.84 -0.05 7.23
C ARG A 8 -8.15 -1.39 6.55
N ASN A 9 -8.81 -2.32 7.25
CA ASN A 9 -9.23 -3.61 6.73
C ASN A 9 -10.72 -3.70 6.38
N LEU A 10 -11.46 -2.60 6.54
CA LEU A 10 -12.90 -2.57 6.32
C LEU A 10 -13.20 -2.06 4.91
N GLU A 11 -13.91 -2.86 4.12
CA GLU A 11 -14.42 -2.42 2.83
C GLU A 11 -15.46 -1.31 3.03
N ILE A 12 -15.24 -0.16 2.41
CA ILE A 12 -16.12 1.01 2.50
C ILE A 12 -16.87 1.31 1.20
N GLY A 13 -16.50 0.66 0.09
CA GLY A 13 -17.17 0.85 -1.19
C GLY A 13 -16.34 0.35 -2.36
N THR A 14 -16.82 0.68 -3.55
CA THR A 14 -16.19 0.31 -4.83
C THR A 14 -16.13 1.51 -5.76
N THR A 15 -15.28 1.42 -6.77
CA THR A 15 -15.18 2.44 -7.82
C THR A 15 -14.79 1.80 -9.15
N SER A 16 -15.07 2.49 -10.24
CA SER A 16 -14.49 2.21 -11.56
C SER A 16 -13.50 3.32 -11.87
N LEU A 17 -12.21 2.99 -11.82
CA LEU A 17 -11.10 3.91 -12.03
C LEU A 17 -10.76 4.04 -13.50
N GLU A 18 -10.47 5.27 -13.92
CA GLU A 18 -9.99 5.64 -15.23
C GLU A 18 -8.82 6.62 -15.10
N VAL A 19 -7.97 6.70 -16.13
CA VAL A 19 -6.86 7.66 -16.15
C VAL A 19 -7.42 9.05 -16.40
N SER A 20 -7.33 9.93 -15.40
CA SER A 20 -7.80 11.32 -15.51
C SER A 20 -6.67 12.28 -15.88
N ASP A 21 -5.46 12.06 -15.35
CA ASP A 21 -4.25 12.79 -15.74
C ASP A 21 -3.04 11.84 -15.77
N LYS A 22 -2.61 11.44 -16.97
CA LYS A 22 -1.45 10.55 -17.13
C LYS A 22 -0.15 11.19 -16.66
N SER A 23 0.02 12.51 -16.82
CA SER A 23 1.29 13.20 -16.53
C SER A 23 1.59 13.27 -15.04
N MET A 24 0.53 13.37 -14.23
CA MET A 24 0.60 13.43 -12.77
C MET A 24 0.30 12.07 -12.12
N GLY A 25 0.09 11.02 -12.93
CA GLY A 25 -0.25 9.69 -12.46
C GLY A 25 -1.58 9.66 -11.69
N VAL A 26 -2.62 10.31 -12.19
CA VAL A 26 -3.91 10.42 -11.52
C VAL A 26 -4.92 9.44 -12.12
N LEU A 27 -5.54 8.67 -11.22
CA LEU A 27 -6.71 7.85 -11.50
C LEU A 27 -7.91 8.45 -10.77
N SER A 28 -9.04 8.56 -11.47
CA SER A 28 -10.28 9.08 -10.90
C SER A 28 -11.44 8.15 -11.21
N GLY A 29 -12.46 8.16 -10.37
CA GLY A 29 -13.68 7.39 -10.58
C GLY A 29 -14.83 7.84 -9.70
N THR A 30 -16.04 7.41 -10.05
CA THR A 30 -17.19 7.56 -9.17
C THR A 30 -17.05 6.57 -8.01
N PHE A 31 -17.15 7.07 -6.78
CA PHE A 31 -17.12 6.25 -5.58
C PHE A 31 -18.53 5.82 -5.19
N THR A 32 -18.75 4.51 -5.12
CA THR A 32 -20.01 3.90 -4.69
C THR A 32 -19.82 3.35 -3.27
N PRO A 33 -20.34 4.02 -2.24
CA PRO A 33 -20.16 3.63 -0.85
C PRO A 33 -20.98 2.38 -0.53
N ASN A 34 -20.54 1.62 0.47
CA ASN A 34 -21.39 0.64 1.14
C ASN A 34 -21.78 1.13 2.55
N ASN A 35 -22.49 0.31 3.32
CA ASN A 35 -22.95 0.69 4.67
C ASN A 35 -21.84 1.05 5.66
N ASN A 36 -20.62 0.52 5.46
CA ASN A 36 -19.49 0.78 6.34
C ASN A 36 -18.89 2.18 6.14
N TYR A 37 -19.13 2.82 4.99
CA TYR A 37 -18.66 4.18 4.73
C TYR A 37 -19.15 5.19 5.79
N ASN A 38 -20.36 4.97 6.33
CA ASN A 38 -20.94 5.80 7.40
C ASN A 38 -20.04 5.90 8.64
N LEU A 39 -19.15 4.92 8.88
CA LEU A 39 -18.21 4.94 10.00
C LEU A 39 -17.07 5.96 9.82
N ILE A 40 -16.81 6.39 8.59
CA ILE A 40 -15.74 7.33 8.27
C ILE A 40 -16.25 8.62 7.62
N GLN A 41 -17.51 8.67 7.21
CA GLN A 41 -18.10 9.79 6.45
C GLN A 41 -17.88 11.15 7.12
N GLU A 42 -18.09 11.26 8.44
CA GLU A 42 -17.87 12.53 9.14
C GLU A 42 -16.41 13.00 9.08
N LYS A 43 -15.45 12.06 9.08
CA LYS A 43 -14.02 12.38 8.91
C LYS A 43 -13.72 12.82 7.48
N ILE A 44 -14.35 12.20 6.49
CA ILE A 44 -14.23 12.62 5.08
C ILE A 44 -14.77 14.04 4.92
N TRP A 45 -16.00 14.33 5.38
CA TRP A 45 -16.55 15.68 5.36
C TRP A 45 -15.64 16.71 6.01
N LEU A 46 -15.05 16.38 7.17
CA LEU A 46 -14.11 17.26 7.85
C LEU A 46 -12.86 17.54 7.00
N ILE A 47 -12.33 16.54 6.29
CA ILE A 47 -11.21 16.72 5.36
C ILE A 47 -11.62 17.63 4.19
N ASN A 48 -12.78 17.40 3.58
CA ASN A 48 -13.26 18.19 2.44
C ASN A 48 -13.59 19.65 2.81
N GLU A 49 -14.13 19.89 4.01
CA GLU A 49 -14.43 21.24 4.53
C GLU A 49 -13.16 22.03 4.90
N GLN A 50 -12.06 21.34 5.24
CA GLN A 50 -10.80 21.94 5.69
C GLN A 50 -9.67 21.81 4.66
N ALA A 51 -9.97 21.87 3.36
CA ALA A 51 -8.97 21.70 2.29
C ALA A 51 -7.73 22.61 2.45
N ASP A 52 -7.89 23.81 3.03
CA ASP A 52 -6.78 24.76 3.26
C ASP A 52 -5.88 24.40 4.46
N LYS A 53 -6.31 23.46 5.31
CA LYS A 53 -5.61 22.99 6.51
C LYS A 53 -5.67 21.47 6.57
N ILE A 54 -4.91 20.82 5.68
CA ILE A 54 -4.83 19.37 5.59
C ILE A 54 -4.44 18.78 6.96
N ASN A 55 -5.38 18.08 7.58
CA ASN A 55 -5.14 17.34 8.80
C ASN A 55 -4.59 15.94 8.46
N PHE A 56 -3.26 15.86 8.37
CA PHE A 56 -2.56 14.60 8.06
C PHE A 56 -2.82 13.49 9.08
N GLU A 57 -3.14 13.81 10.35
CA GLU A 57 -3.46 12.79 11.36
C GLU A 57 -4.75 12.07 11.00
N ILE A 58 -5.80 12.80 10.62
CA ILE A 58 -7.08 12.21 10.21
C ILE A 58 -6.90 11.33 8.97
N ILE A 59 -6.15 11.82 7.97
CA ILE A 59 -5.87 11.05 6.75
C ILE A 59 -5.12 9.75 7.08
N ASN A 60 -4.09 9.82 7.93
CA ASN A 60 -3.33 8.67 8.38
C ASN A 60 -4.18 7.68 9.21
N GLU A 61 -5.14 8.18 9.99
CA GLU A 61 -6.06 7.35 10.76
C GLU A 61 -7.03 6.55 9.89
N LEU A 62 -7.46 7.11 8.76
CA LEU A 62 -8.32 6.43 7.79
C LEU A 62 -7.60 5.25 7.16
N ARG A 63 -6.30 5.42 6.85
CA ARG A 63 -5.46 4.40 6.19
C ARG A 63 -6.21 3.79 5.01
N LEU A 64 -6.55 4.66 4.06
CA LEU A 64 -7.26 4.26 2.86
C LEU A 64 -6.39 3.31 2.02
N ASN A 65 -7.01 2.27 1.45
CA ASN A 65 -6.37 1.34 0.53
C ASN A 65 -7.30 1.10 -0.66
N VAL A 66 -6.72 0.90 -1.83
CA VAL A 66 -7.47 0.57 -3.05
C VAL A 66 -6.89 -0.69 -3.66
N GLN A 67 -7.73 -1.70 -3.83
CA GLN A 67 -7.39 -2.97 -4.48
C GLN A 67 -8.07 -3.04 -5.84
N LEU A 68 -7.30 -3.21 -6.90
CA LEU A 68 -7.79 -3.46 -8.25
C LEU A 68 -8.44 -4.84 -8.34
N GLU A 69 -9.35 -5.03 -9.30
CA GLU A 69 -10.04 -6.31 -9.50
C GLU A 69 -9.11 -7.50 -9.84
N ASN A 70 -7.88 -7.22 -10.27
CA ASN A 70 -6.83 -8.23 -10.46
C ASN A 70 -6.07 -8.60 -9.17
N GLY A 71 -6.44 -8.02 -8.02
CA GLY A 71 -5.83 -8.27 -6.72
C GLY A 71 -4.71 -7.30 -6.33
N HIS A 72 -4.22 -6.46 -7.25
CA HIS A 72 -3.13 -5.53 -7.01
C HIS A 72 -3.56 -4.36 -6.10
N PHE A 73 -2.78 -4.07 -5.05
CA PHE A 73 -2.96 -2.88 -4.23
C PHE A 73 -2.22 -1.69 -4.81
N ILE A 74 -2.94 -0.61 -5.07
CA ILE A 74 -2.35 0.62 -5.58
C ILE A 74 -1.56 1.32 -4.46
N PHE A 75 -0.34 1.77 -4.77
CA PHE A 75 0.51 2.52 -3.85
C PHE A 75 0.79 3.95 -4.37
N PRO A 76 -0.11 4.91 -4.10
CA PRO A 76 0.05 6.29 -4.57
C PRO A 76 1.06 7.09 -3.75
N ILE A 77 1.85 7.92 -4.44
CA ILE A 77 2.74 8.91 -3.80
C ILE A 77 1.94 10.09 -3.25
N GLY A 78 0.93 10.56 -3.98
CA GLY A 78 0.09 11.71 -3.61
C GLY A 78 -1.08 11.37 -2.69
N GLY A 79 -1.37 10.08 -2.50
CA GLY A 79 -2.43 9.58 -1.63
C GLY A 79 -3.76 9.31 -2.34
N ILE A 80 -4.79 9.06 -1.52
CA ILE A 80 -6.16 8.74 -1.93
C ILE A 80 -7.08 9.78 -1.32
N SER A 81 -7.94 10.39 -2.12
CA SER A 81 -8.95 11.36 -1.69
C SER A 81 -10.33 10.88 -2.07
N ILE A 82 -11.28 10.98 -1.15
CA ILE A 82 -12.72 10.82 -1.44
C ILE A 82 -13.34 12.20 -1.35
N ILE A 83 -14.06 12.59 -2.39
CA ILE A 83 -14.81 13.84 -2.46
C ILE A 83 -16.26 13.52 -2.11
N ASP A 84 -16.62 13.86 -0.88
CA ASP A 84 -17.98 13.83 -0.35
C ASP A 84 -18.21 15.14 0.40
N VAL A 85 -19.20 15.92 -0.02
CA VAL A 85 -19.48 17.24 0.54
C VAL A 85 -20.84 17.21 1.22
N LYS A 86 -20.85 17.42 2.54
CA LYS A 86 -22.05 17.39 3.38
C LYS A 86 -23.19 18.29 2.88
N LEU A 87 -22.85 19.43 2.28
CA LEU A 87 -23.82 20.39 1.73
C LEU A 87 -24.52 19.89 0.46
N PHE A 88 -23.97 18.87 -0.21
CA PHE A 88 -24.45 18.33 -1.48
C PHE A 88 -24.68 16.81 -1.39
N PRO A 89 -25.61 16.34 -0.54
CA PRO A 89 -25.80 14.91 -0.25
C PRO A 89 -26.32 14.08 -1.45
N ASN A 90 -26.75 14.74 -2.53
CA ASN A 90 -27.25 14.10 -3.74
C ASN A 90 -26.21 14.09 -4.87
N GLU A 91 -25.05 14.71 -4.68
CA GLU A 91 -23.96 14.64 -5.66
C GLU A 91 -23.29 13.28 -5.62
N LEU A 92 -22.83 12.84 -6.78
CA LEU A 92 -22.06 11.62 -6.88
C LEU A 92 -20.71 11.84 -6.19
N MET A 93 -20.37 10.95 -5.27
CA MET A 93 -19.05 10.97 -4.66
C MET A 93 -17.99 10.57 -5.68
N GLN A 94 -16.83 11.21 -5.57
CA GLN A 94 -15.68 10.92 -6.42
C GLN A 94 -14.53 10.39 -5.57
N ILE A 95 -13.68 9.56 -6.16
CA ILE A 95 -12.40 9.17 -5.58
C ILE A 95 -11.30 9.52 -6.56
N ASP A 96 -10.24 10.12 -6.04
CA ASP A 96 -9.02 10.45 -6.77
C ASP A 96 -7.83 9.76 -6.11
N ILE A 97 -6.96 9.18 -6.93
CA ILE A 97 -5.75 8.49 -6.52
C ILE A 97 -4.59 9.11 -7.28
N ILE A 98 -3.65 9.72 -6.56
CA ILE A 98 -2.69 10.67 -7.14
C ILE A 98 -1.27 10.13 -7.03
N GLY A 99 -0.46 10.30 -8.08
CA GLY A 99 0.94 9.91 -8.08
C GLY A 99 1.14 8.41 -8.20
N ILE A 100 0.42 7.78 -9.12
CA ILE A 100 0.61 6.38 -9.51
C ILE A 100 1.80 6.27 -10.46
N PRO A 101 2.73 5.32 -10.24
CA PRO A 101 3.80 5.02 -11.17
C PRO A 101 3.30 4.77 -12.60
N SER A 102 4.05 5.26 -13.59
CA SER A 102 3.62 5.25 -15.00
C SER A 102 3.50 3.84 -15.58
N ASP A 103 4.37 2.92 -15.14
CA ASP A 103 4.35 1.51 -15.48
C ASP A 103 3.04 0.84 -15.03
N ILE A 104 2.57 1.11 -13.80
CA ILE A 104 1.28 0.61 -13.30
C ILE A 104 0.10 1.14 -14.13
N ILE A 105 0.13 2.41 -14.54
CA ILE A 105 -0.89 2.99 -15.42
C ILE A 105 -0.87 2.31 -16.79
N GLU A 106 0.33 2.15 -17.37
CA GLU A 106 0.49 1.54 -18.68
C GLU A 106 0.03 0.08 -18.68
N ASP A 107 0.43 -0.71 -17.69
CA ASP A 107 0.15 -2.13 -17.63
C ASP A 107 -1.34 -2.43 -17.37
N TYR A 108 -1.97 -1.74 -16.40
CA TYR A 108 -3.32 -2.08 -15.95
C TYR A 108 -4.44 -1.27 -16.60
N PHE A 109 -4.17 -0.03 -17.03
CA PHE A 109 -5.22 0.84 -17.54
C PHE A 109 -5.16 1.07 -19.05
N ILE A 110 -3.96 1.06 -19.64
CA ILE A 110 -3.77 1.32 -21.07
C ILE A 110 -3.63 0.02 -21.87
N ASN A 111 -2.63 -0.80 -21.53
CA ASN A 111 -2.30 -2.02 -22.25
C ASN A 111 -3.19 -3.19 -21.83
N GLN A 112 -3.71 -3.17 -20.60
CA GLN A 112 -4.56 -4.21 -20.01
C GLN A 112 -3.94 -5.59 -20.18
N ILE A 113 -2.68 -5.74 -19.76
CA ILE A 113 -1.91 -6.97 -19.95
C ILE A 113 -2.69 -8.15 -19.30
N PRO A 114 -3.07 -9.18 -20.06
CA PRO A 114 -4.02 -10.21 -19.60
C PRO A 114 -3.39 -11.32 -18.75
N GLU A 115 -2.05 -11.36 -18.61
CA GLU A 115 -1.37 -12.45 -17.90
C GLU A 115 -1.32 -12.25 -16.38
N PRO A 116 -1.36 -13.34 -15.59
CA PRO A 116 -1.18 -13.26 -14.15
C PRO A 116 0.22 -12.74 -13.84
N ILE A 117 0.26 -11.57 -13.20
CA ILE A 117 1.47 -10.84 -12.82
C ILE A 117 2.34 -11.64 -11.83
N LEU A 118 1.70 -12.49 -11.02
CA LEU A 118 2.34 -13.37 -10.04
C LEU A 118 2.16 -14.84 -10.43
N HIS A 119 3.15 -15.65 -10.10
CA HIS A 119 3.10 -17.10 -10.23
C HIS A 119 3.36 -17.76 -8.89
N GLU A 120 2.70 -18.90 -8.65
CA GLU A 120 2.95 -19.72 -7.46
C GLU A 120 4.46 -19.98 -7.28
N PRO A 121 4.95 -19.93 -6.03
CA PRO A 121 4.22 -19.84 -4.77
C PRO A 121 3.81 -18.40 -4.34
N TRP A 122 4.01 -17.40 -5.20
CA TRP A 122 3.64 -16.02 -4.91
C TRP A 122 2.16 -15.74 -5.17
N VAL A 123 1.49 -15.14 -4.19
CA VAL A 123 0.06 -14.81 -4.29
C VAL A 123 -0.21 -13.37 -3.89
N PHE A 124 -1.26 -12.79 -4.46
CA PHE A 124 -1.80 -11.52 -3.98
C PHE A 124 -2.37 -11.69 -2.58
N ILE A 125 -2.25 -10.64 -1.79
CA ILE A 125 -2.64 -10.64 -0.38
C ILE A 125 -4.05 -10.06 -0.23
N SER A 126 -4.76 -10.51 0.80
CA SER A 126 -5.99 -9.85 1.25
C SER A 126 -5.68 -8.54 1.98
N ILE A 127 -6.68 -7.67 2.14
CA ILE A 127 -6.51 -6.45 2.95
C ILE A 127 -6.09 -6.76 4.39
N THR A 128 -6.61 -7.83 4.99
CA THR A 128 -6.22 -8.24 6.35
C THR A 128 -4.74 -8.61 6.42
N GLN A 129 -4.23 -9.36 5.44
CA GLN A 129 -2.81 -9.69 5.34
C GLN A 129 -1.94 -8.45 5.10
N LYS A 130 -2.34 -7.57 4.17
CA LYS A 130 -1.66 -6.30 3.89
C LYS A 130 -1.45 -5.47 5.16
N ILE A 131 -2.53 -5.26 5.91
CA ILE A 131 -2.50 -4.49 7.15
C ILE A 131 -1.59 -5.16 8.18
N ALA A 132 -1.68 -6.49 8.33
CA ALA A 132 -0.86 -7.25 9.27
C ALA A 132 0.65 -7.16 8.95
N PHE A 133 1.03 -7.35 7.68
CA PHE A 133 2.43 -7.29 7.25
C PHE A 133 3.03 -5.90 7.45
N GLU A 134 2.30 -4.85 7.07
CA GLU A 134 2.76 -3.47 7.25
C GLU A 134 2.87 -3.08 8.73
N ASP A 135 1.93 -3.52 9.57
CA ASP A 135 1.96 -3.23 11.00
C ASP A 135 3.09 -4.00 11.69
N GLU A 136 3.34 -5.25 11.28
CA GLU A 136 4.46 -6.02 11.80
C GLU A 136 5.80 -5.43 11.39
N LEU A 137 5.97 -5.08 10.11
CA LEU A 137 7.17 -4.40 9.64
C LEU A 137 7.43 -3.12 10.43
N LYS A 138 6.40 -2.28 10.66
CA LYS A 138 6.52 -1.05 11.45
C LYS A 138 6.95 -1.32 12.89
N LYS A 139 6.49 -2.41 13.52
CA LYS A 139 6.93 -2.79 14.87
C LYS A 139 8.39 -3.20 14.86
N GLU A 140 8.78 -4.08 13.94
CA GLU A 140 10.13 -4.65 13.87
C GLU A 140 11.18 -3.55 13.62
N ILE A 141 10.89 -2.56 12.78
CA ILE A 141 11.82 -1.45 12.49
C ILE A 141 11.69 -0.26 13.46
N GLY A 142 10.88 -0.39 14.52
CA GLY A 142 10.76 0.60 15.59
C GLY A 142 10.01 1.87 15.22
N LEU A 143 9.04 1.79 14.31
CA LEU A 143 8.13 2.88 13.95
C LEU A 143 6.78 2.83 14.66
N SER A 144 6.45 1.73 15.34
CA SER A 144 5.23 1.63 16.16
C SER A 144 5.34 2.46 17.45
N ARG A 145 4.74 3.66 17.43
CA ARG A 145 4.53 4.60 18.56
C ARG A 145 5.78 4.97 19.37
N LYS A 146 6.32 6.15 19.05
CA LYS A 146 6.94 7.05 20.02
C LYS A 146 5.85 7.50 21.01
N GLU A 147 5.79 6.96 22.24
CA GLU A 147 5.30 7.72 23.42
C GLU A 147 5.33 6.98 24.78
N GLU A 148 5.50 5.66 24.88
CA GLU A 148 5.31 4.99 26.19
C GLU A 148 6.56 4.62 27.00
N LEU A 149 7.78 4.74 26.47
CA LEU A 149 8.97 4.42 27.26
C LEU A 149 10.09 5.40 26.94
N GLY A 150 10.37 6.31 27.88
CA GLY A 150 11.49 7.26 27.85
C GLY A 150 12.86 6.57 27.95
N PHE A 151 13.24 5.82 26.92
CA PHE A 151 14.53 5.16 26.82
C PHE A 151 15.41 5.89 25.80
N THR A 152 16.20 6.79 26.38
CA THR A 152 17.60 7.10 26.08
C THR A 152 18.20 6.62 24.76
N ASN A 153 18.59 7.58 23.91
CA ASN A 153 19.91 7.75 23.28
C ASN A 153 20.85 6.52 23.21
N GLN A 154 20.44 5.43 22.55
CA GLN A 154 21.39 4.53 21.92
C GLN A 154 21.43 4.84 20.43
N LYS A 155 22.65 4.96 19.92
CA LYS A 155 22.97 5.15 18.51
C LYS A 155 22.72 3.81 17.79
N GLU A 156 21.46 3.36 17.80
CA GLU A 156 21.03 2.15 17.11
C GLU A 156 21.18 2.40 15.61
N GLU A 157 21.95 1.56 14.94
CA GLU A 157 21.95 1.53 13.48
C GLU A 157 20.51 1.37 13.01
N SER A 158 20.00 2.35 12.27
CA SER A 158 18.62 2.34 11.81
C SER A 158 18.47 1.29 10.71
N HIS A 159 17.46 0.44 10.82
CA HIS A 159 17.08 -0.47 9.75
C HIS A 159 16.88 0.29 8.43
N SER A 160 17.28 -0.31 7.30
CA SER A 160 17.27 0.35 5.98
C SER A 160 15.88 0.85 5.55
N LEU A 161 14.81 0.20 6.01
CA LEU A 161 13.41 0.59 5.74
C LEU A 161 12.84 1.69 6.66
N LYS A 162 13.58 2.21 7.66
CA LYS A 162 13.02 3.08 8.73
C LYS A 162 12.42 4.41 8.22
N ASN A 163 12.85 4.90 7.06
CA ASN A 163 12.35 6.14 6.46
C ASN A 163 11.74 5.94 5.07
N ILE A 164 11.44 4.70 4.70
CA ILE A 164 10.92 4.34 3.39
C ILE A 164 9.41 4.16 3.50
N SER A 165 8.69 4.75 2.54
CA SER A 165 7.26 4.49 2.43
C SER A 165 7.07 3.12 1.79
N VAL A 166 6.27 2.27 2.41
CA VAL A 166 6.09 0.86 2.03
C VAL A 166 4.62 0.52 1.88
N SER A 167 4.32 -0.42 1.00
CA SER A 167 2.99 -0.97 0.77
C SER A 167 3.12 -2.45 0.44
N ALA A 168 2.54 -3.32 1.28
CA ALA A 168 2.60 -4.76 1.03
C ALA A 168 1.78 -5.11 -0.24
N LEU A 169 2.34 -5.97 -1.09
CA LEU A 169 1.78 -6.31 -2.41
C LEU A 169 1.48 -7.81 -2.55
N ALA A 170 2.43 -8.67 -2.18
CA ALA A 170 2.34 -10.11 -2.36
C ALA A 170 3.07 -10.83 -1.22
N ASN A 171 2.75 -12.10 -1.02
CA ASN A 171 3.56 -12.97 -0.15
C ASN A 171 3.81 -14.31 -0.84
N ASN A 172 4.91 -14.95 -0.46
CA ASN A 172 5.18 -16.33 -0.81
C ASN A 172 4.45 -17.22 0.20
N ILE A 173 3.71 -18.23 -0.27
CA ILE A 173 2.94 -19.13 0.61
C ILE A 173 3.81 -20.18 1.32
N MET A 174 5.04 -20.39 0.86
CA MET A 174 5.97 -21.38 1.41
C MET A 174 6.74 -20.86 2.63
N ASN A 175 6.82 -19.53 2.81
CA ASN A 175 7.67 -18.91 3.81
C ASN A 175 7.10 -17.55 4.29
N ASP A 176 7.79 -16.89 5.21
CA ASP A 176 7.37 -15.58 5.75
C ASP A 176 7.86 -14.38 4.91
N GLU A 177 8.16 -14.59 3.62
CA GLU A 177 8.61 -13.52 2.73
C GLU A 177 7.42 -12.75 2.14
N VAL A 178 7.50 -11.43 2.28
CA VAL A 178 6.50 -10.48 1.80
C VAL A 178 7.17 -9.48 0.86
N LEU A 179 6.58 -9.30 -0.32
CA LEU A 179 7.00 -8.29 -1.28
C LEU A 179 6.28 -6.98 -0.95
N PHE A 180 7.06 -5.92 -0.74
CA PHE A 180 6.58 -4.56 -0.55
C PHE A 180 6.95 -3.72 -1.77
N SER A 181 6.00 -2.94 -2.27
CA SER A 181 6.32 -1.76 -3.07
C SER A 181 6.89 -0.69 -2.14
N ILE A 182 7.97 -0.04 -2.57
CA ILE A 182 8.65 1.00 -1.80
C ILE A 182 8.75 2.29 -2.60
N ASN A 183 8.80 3.40 -1.88
CA ASN A 183 9.07 4.70 -2.47
C ASN A 183 10.03 5.47 -1.57
N HIS A 184 11.22 5.79 -2.10
CA HIS A 184 12.21 6.62 -1.42
C HIS A 184 13.06 7.40 -2.44
N PRO A 185 13.18 8.73 -2.31
CA PRO A 185 13.91 9.56 -3.29
C PRO A 185 15.39 9.18 -3.51
N GLU A 186 16.01 8.52 -2.54
CA GLU A 186 17.44 8.18 -2.57
C GLU A 186 17.73 6.72 -2.93
N ILE A 187 16.70 5.89 -3.15
CA ILE A 187 16.86 4.45 -3.45
C ILE A 187 16.30 4.20 -4.85
N ASP A 188 17.16 3.76 -5.77
CA ASP A 188 16.79 3.37 -7.15
C ASP A 188 16.21 1.95 -7.19
N CYS A 189 15.21 1.68 -6.33
CA CYS A 189 14.49 0.42 -6.26
C CYS A 189 13.02 0.65 -5.95
N ASP A 190 12.14 -0.02 -6.67
CA ASP A 190 10.69 0.07 -6.51
C ASP A 190 10.14 -1.00 -5.55
N PHE A 191 10.92 -2.05 -5.26
CA PHE A 191 10.47 -3.16 -4.43
C PHE A 191 11.49 -3.57 -3.37
N ALA A 192 10.96 -4.02 -2.22
CA ALA A 192 11.69 -4.66 -1.15
C ALA A 192 11.05 -6.00 -0.80
N LEU A 193 11.83 -7.07 -0.86
CA LEU A 193 11.48 -8.37 -0.32
C LEU A 193 11.91 -8.42 1.15
N VAL A 194 10.95 -8.68 2.03
CA VAL A 194 11.17 -8.63 3.47
C VAL A 194 10.78 -9.96 4.10
N ASN A 195 11.69 -10.55 4.85
CA ASN A 195 11.42 -11.71 5.70
C ASN A 195 11.06 -11.22 7.10
N LEU A 196 9.76 -11.20 7.40
CA LEU A 196 9.23 -10.73 8.69
C LEU A 196 9.49 -11.77 9.78
N THR A 197 9.81 -11.31 10.98
CA THR A 197 10.13 -12.20 12.12
C THR A 197 8.92 -12.53 12.98
N TRP A 198 7.85 -11.73 12.89
CA TRP A 198 6.60 -11.91 13.63
C TRP A 198 6.76 -11.87 15.16
N LYS A 199 7.84 -11.25 15.66
CA LYS A 199 8.08 -11.17 17.11
C LYS A 199 7.18 -10.16 17.81
N GLY A 200 6.46 -9.31 17.06
CA GLY A 200 5.57 -8.28 17.58
C GLY A 200 6.28 -7.16 18.33
N LYS A 201 7.61 -7.04 18.20
CA LYS A 201 8.46 -6.08 18.90
C LYS A 201 9.64 -5.64 18.03
N ILE A 202 10.29 -4.57 18.44
CA ILE A 202 11.46 -4.02 17.75
C ILE A 202 12.57 -5.08 17.65
N GLU A 203 13.14 -5.21 16.46
CA GLU A 203 14.34 -6.01 16.22
C GLU A 203 15.58 -5.19 16.58
N LEU A 204 16.36 -5.68 17.55
CA LEU A 204 17.59 -5.02 18.00
C LEU A 204 18.74 -5.18 16.99
N ASN A 205 18.65 -6.17 16.10
CA ASN A 205 19.64 -6.38 15.06
C ASN A 205 19.21 -5.62 13.80
N PRO A 206 19.97 -4.61 13.34
CA PRO A 206 19.61 -3.79 12.18
C PRO A 206 19.58 -4.55 10.86
N LYS A 207 20.06 -5.80 10.82
CA LYS A 207 19.93 -6.71 9.67
C LYS A 207 18.57 -7.40 9.59
N TRP A 208 17.74 -7.25 10.61
CA TRP A 208 16.39 -7.80 10.68
C TRP A 208 15.33 -6.69 10.74
N PRO A 209 14.20 -6.84 10.03
CA PRO A 209 13.88 -7.96 9.14
C PRO A 209 14.80 -8.04 7.92
N ARG A 210 15.14 -9.26 7.47
CA ARG A 210 16.05 -9.41 6.32
C ARG A 210 15.38 -8.77 5.11
N THR A 211 16.07 -7.84 4.47
CA THR A 211 15.54 -7.06 3.34
C THR A 211 16.44 -7.20 2.14
N GLU A 212 15.86 -7.53 0.99
CA GLU A 212 16.49 -7.55 -0.32
C GLU A 212 15.74 -6.58 -1.24
N TYR A 213 16.48 -5.82 -2.05
CA TYR A 213 15.91 -4.79 -2.91
C TYR A 213 15.92 -5.22 -4.37
N TYR A 214 14.86 -4.85 -5.10
CA TYR A 214 14.72 -5.10 -6.52
C TYR A 214 14.41 -3.79 -7.24
N LYS A 215 15.09 -3.56 -8.36
CA LYS A 215 14.99 -2.30 -9.10
C LYS A 215 13.55 -2.04 -9.55
N ASN A 216 12.93 -3.06 -10.14
CA ASN A 216 11.57 -3.02 -10.66
C ASN A 216 10.94 -4.41 -10.56
N PHE A 217 9.71 -4.55 -11.06
CA PHE A 217 8.98 -5.80 -10.91
C PHE A 217 9.61 -6.95 -11.71
N ASP A 218 10.14 -6.69 -12.91
CA ASP A 218 10.82 -7.71 -13.71
C ASP A 218 12.10 -8.22 -13.05
N ASP A 219 12.87 -7.34 -12.41
CA ASP A 219 14.03 -7.72 -11.60
C ASP A 219 13.65 -8.73 -10.50
N PHE A 220 12.55 -8.45 -9.77
CA PHE A 220 11.97 -9.40 -8.82
C PHE A 220 11.53 -10.71 -9.49
N LYS A 221 10.86 -10.65 -10.65
CA LYS A 221 10.39 -11.85 -11.36
C LYS A 221 11.55 -12.80 -11.67
N TYR A 222 12.59 -12.28 -12.30
CA TYR A 222 13.69 -13.10 -12.82
C TYR A 222 14.62 -13.59 -11.71
N ASN A 223 14.87 -12.77 -10.68
CA ASN A 223 15.84 -13.11 -9.64
C ASN A 223 15.23 -13.84 -8.44
N LYS A 224 13.90 -13.78 -8.25
CA LYS A 224 13.24 -14.42 -7.10
C LYS A 224 12.01 -15.26 -7.46
N MET A 225 11.04 -14.68 -8.16
CA MET A 225 9.76 -15.36 -8.40
C MET A 225 9.89 -16.62 -9.27
N PHE A 226 10.63 -16.57 -10.38
CA PHE A 226 10.83 -17.74 -11.23
C PHE A 226 11.69 -18.84 -10.58
N PRO A 227 12.80 -18.52 -9.88
CA PRO A 227 13.49 -19.51 -9.05
C PRO A 227 12.58 -20.19 -8.02
N ASP A 228 11.80 -19.42 -7.25
CA ASP A 228 10.87 -19.97 -6.25
C ASP A 228 9.81 -20.88 -6.90
N LYS A 229 9.33 -20.52 -8.10
CA LYS A 229 8.39 -21.36 -8.85
C LYS A 229 8.99 -22.71 -9.25
N ILE A 230 10.23 -22.73 -9.73
CA ILE A 230 10.91 -23.98 -10.11
C ILE A 230 11.05 -24.89 -8.87
N GLU A 231 11.38 -24.30 -7.72
CA GLU A 231 11.47 -25.03 -6.45
C GLU A 231 10.11 -25.59 -6.01
N TRP A 232 9.03 -24.81 -6.13
CA TRP A 232 7.66 -25.25 -5.81
C TRP A 232 7.17 -26.42 -6.69
N GLU A 233 7.56 -26.43 -7.96
CA GLU A 233 7.15 -27.45 -8.94
C GLU A 233 8.01 -28.73 -8.90
N SER A 234 9.10 -28.75 -8.11
CA SER A 234 10.05 -29.87 -7.99
C SER A 234 9.65 -30.88 -6.91
#